data_AF-A0A3S0CGC8-F1
#
_entry.id   AF-A0A3S0CGC8-F1
#
_cell.length_a   1.000
_cell.length_b   1.000
_cell.length_c   1.000
_cell.angle_alpha   90.00
_cell.angle_beta   90.00
_cell.angle_gamma   90.00
#
_symmetry.space_group_name_H-M   'P 1'
#
loop_
_entity.id
_entity.type
_entity.pdbx_description
1 polymer ?
#
loop_
_entity_poly.entity_id
_entity_poly.type
_entity_poly.pdbx_seq_one_letter_code
_entity_poly.pdbx_strand_id
1 'polypeptide(L)'
;LVGLTLGGQEHMFGPEGIHGPLDGMLRHLLQGTLGYAGLQVLPPFVGWHIPYISEEARNGIMDDWKARLCSIESDAPLQFPSLADYDDRLRPLAVAHQGASAGSASAGS
;
A
#
# COMPACT_ATOMS: atom_id res chain seq x y z
N LEU A 1 9.79 1.23 7.00
CA LEU A 1 8.45 1.82 7.23
C LEU A 1 8.49 3.29 6.88
N VAL A 2 7.50 3.80 6.14
CA VAL A 2 7.34 5.25 5.89
C VAL A 2 6.12 5.72 6.68
N GLY A 3 6.29 6.76 7.49
CA GLY A 3 5.19 7.46 8.16
C GLY A 3 4.99 8.84 7.53
N LEU A 4 3.76 9.18 7.19
CA LEU A 4 3.41 10.46 6.59
C LEU A 4 2.13 11.02 7.19
N THR A 5 1.98 12.34 7.10
CA THR A 5 0.76 13.06 7.51
C THR A 5 0.17 13.78 6.32
N LEU A 6 -1.16 13.80 6.21
CA LEU A 6 -1.87 14.47 5.13
C LEU A 6 -2.86 15.50 5.69
N GLY A 7 -3.07 16.56 4.91
CA GLY A 7 -4.17 17.50 5.14
C GLY A 7 -5.51 16.95 4.65
N GLY A 8 -5.50 16.09 3.63
CA GLY A 8 -6.71 15.43 3.10
C GLY A 8 -7.27 14.38 4.06
N GLN A 9 -8.58 14.13 3.93
CA GLN A 9 -9.28 13.03 4.61
C GLN A 9 -9.11 11.73 3.82
N GLU A 10 -9.24 10.59 4.49
CA GLU A 10 -9.06 9.27 3.88
C GLU A 10 -9.95 9.06 2.63
N HIS A 11 -11.22 9.45 2.69
CA HIS A 11 -12.17 9.30 1.57
C HIS A 11 -11.83 10.14 0.33
N MET A 12 -10.91 11.11 0.45
CA MET A 12 -10.44 11.92 -0.69
C MET A 12 -9.43 11.15 -1.56
N PHE A 13 -9.00 9.97 -1.13
CA PHE A 13 -8.06 9.08 -1.81
C PHE A 13 -8.74 7.77 -2.18
N GLY A 14 -8.16 7.06 -3.14
CA GLY A 14 -8.71 5.82 -3.71
C GLY A 14 -9.23 6.02 -5.14
N PRO A 15 -9.79 4.97 -5.78
CA PRO A 15 -10.17 5.01 -7.19
C PRO A 15 -11.16 6.14 -7.54
N GLU A 16 -12.10 6.42 -6.64
CA GLU A 16 -13.14 7.45 -6.79
C GLU A 16 -12.81 8.74 -6.02
N GLY A 17 -11.68 8.77 -5.30
CA GLY A 17 -11.26 9.93 -4.51
C GLY A 17 -10.74 11.06 -5.40
N ILE A 18 -10.99 12.31 -5.01
CA ILE A 18 -10.56 13.49 -5.77
C ILE A 18 -9.05 13.55 -6.03
N HIS A 19 -8.24 12.97 -5.14
CA HIS A 19 -6.80 12.88 -5.31
C HIS A 19 -6.36 11.58 -6.02
N GLY A 20 -7.24 10.58 -6.15
CA GLY A 20 -6.90 9.26 -6.66
C GLY A 20 -6.19 8.37 -5.62
N PRO A 21 -5.69 7.18 -6.02
CA PRO A 21 -5.06 6.23 -5.11
C PRO A 21 -3.74 6.74 -4.52
N LEU A 22 -3.60 6.71 -3.19
CA LEU A 22 -2.38 7.14 -2.49
C LEU A 22 -1.15 6.30 -2.87
N ASP A 23 -1.33 4.99 -3.06
CA ASP A 23 -0.25 4.07 -3.46
C ASP A 23 0.42 4.48 -4.77
N GLY A 24 -0.37 5.04 -5.71
CA GLY A 24 0.14 5.56 -6.97
C GLY A 24 1.06 6.77 -6.76
N MET A 25 0.69 7.68 -5.85
CA MET A 25 1.51 8.84 -5.51
C MET A 25 2.81 8.42 -4.83
N LEU A 26 2.75 7.46 -3.92
CA LEU A 26 3.90 6.99 -3.17
C LEU A 26 4.80 6.02 -3.94
N ARG A 27 4.38 5.54 -5.12
CA ARG A 27 5.09 4.52 -5.89
C ARG A 27 6.54 4.90 -6.19
N HIS A 28 6.80 6.17 -6.52
CA HIS A 28 8.17 6.62 -6.80
C HIS A 28 9.09 6.46 -5.59
N LEU A 29 8.57 6.69 -4.38
CA LEU A 29 9.31 6.59 -3.12
C LEU A 29 9.43 5.14 -2.69
N LEU A 30 8.29 4.44 -2.58
CA LEU A 30 8.23 3.08 -2.04
C LEU A 30 8.94 2.09 -2.96
N GLN A 31 8.58 2.06 -4.24
CA GLN A 31 9.18 1.14 -5.22
C GLN A 31 10.45 1.74 -5.83
N GLY A 32 10.36 2.96 -6.36
CA GLY A 32 11.41 3.56 -7.19
C GLY A 32 12.64 4.05 -6.43
N THR A 33 12.56 4.21 -5.10
CA THR A 33 13.69 4.65 -4.28
C THR A 33 14.04 3.62 -3.22
N LEU A 34 13.12 3.32 -2.29
CA LEU A 34 13.41 2.42 -1.17
C LEU A 34 13.52 0.96 -1.64
N GLY A 35 12.53 0.49 -2.41
CA GLY A 35 12.56 -0.85 -3.00
C GLY A 35 13.74 -1.03 -3.96
N TYR A 36 14.01 -0.05 -4.81
CA TYR A 36 15.17 -0.07 -5.72
C TYR A 36 16.51 -0.17 -4.99
N ALA A 37 16.65 0.47 -3.82
CA ALA A 37 17.84 0.36 -2.98
C ALA A 37 17.95 -0.99 -2.22
N GLY A 38 16.99 -1.91 -2.38
CA GLY A 38 17.00 -3.24 -1.78
C GLY A 38 16.41 -3.31 -0.37
N LEU A 39 15.69 -2.28 0.10
CA LEU A 39 15.06 -2.31 1.41
C LEU A 39 13.78 -3.16 1.40
N GLN A 40 13.51 -3.84 2.53
CA GLN A 40 12.18 -4.39 2.82
C GLN A 40 11.23 -3.24 3.20
N VAL A 41 10.44 -2.79 2.23
CA VAL A 41 9.52 -1.66 2.42
C VAL A 41 8.21 -2.17 3.00
N LEU A 42 7.84 -1.70 4.19
CA LEU A 42 6.56 -2.03 4.83
C LEU A 42 5.42 -1.12 4.34
N PRO A 43 4.14 -1.55 4.43
CA PRO A 43 2.99 -0.68 4.18
C PRO A 43 3.10 0.63 4.96
N PRO A 44 2.89 1.80 4.31
CA PRO A 44 3.07 3.09 4.95
C PRO A 44 2.01 3.32 6.04
N PHE A 45 2.38 4.13 7.03
CA PHE A 45 1.44 4.65 8.02
C PHE A 45 1.01 6.05 7.62
N VAL A 46 -0.31 6.32 7.63
CA VAL A 46 -0.86 7.61 7.23
C VAL A 46 -1.63 8.24 8.37
N GLY A 47 -1.15 9.39 8.85
CA GLY A 47 -1.93 10.27 9.70
C GLY A 47 -2.84 11.15 8.83
N TRP A 48 -4.15 10.85 8.84
CA TRP A 48 -5.13 11.57 8.03
C TRP A 48 -5.60 12.86 8.67
N HIS A 49 -5.82 13.89 7.84
CA HIS A 49 -6.47 15.14 8.22
C HIS A 49 -5.85 15.88 9.43
N ILE A 50 -4.55 15.68 9.71
CA ILE A 50 -3.88 16.09 10.95
C ILE A 50 -4.09 17.56 11.34
N PRO A 51 -4.01 18.54 10.41
CA PRO A 51 -4.16 19.95 10.77
C PRO A 51 -5.58 20.33 11.23
N TYR A 52 -6.58 19.48 10.97
CA TYR A 52 -8.01 19.82 11.09
C TYR A 52 -8.77 18.98 12.12
N ILE A 53 -8.11 18.02 12.76
CA ILE A 53 -8.70 17.17 13.80
C ILE A 53 -8.41 17.73 15.21
N SER A 54 -9.18 17.25 16.20
CA SER A 54 -8.99 17.65 17.60
C SER A 54 -7.69 17.09 18.18
N GLU A 55 -7.30 17.59 19.35
CA GLU A 55 -6.13 17.07 20.05
C GLU A 55 -6.31 15.60 20.48
N GLU A 56 -7.50 15.25 20.94
CA GLU A 56 -7.86 13.88 21.32
C GLU A 56 -7.73 12.94 20.12
N ALA A 57 -8.20 13.37 18.94
CA ALA A 57 -8.05 12.61 17.71
C ALA A 57 -6.57 12.48 17.27
N ARG A 58 -5.75 13.54 17.41
CA ARG A 58 -4.30 13.45 17.17
C ARG A 58 -3.63 12.47 18.12
N ASN A 59 -4.03 12.45 19.39
CA ASN A 59 -3.50 11.49 20.37
C ASN A 59 -3.85 10.05 20.00
N GLY A 60 -5.07 9.80 19.50
CA GLY A 60 -5.45 8.50 18.94
C GLY A 60 -4.52 8.05 17.80
N ILE A 61 -4.24 8.93 16.84
CA ILE A 61 -3.30 8.64 15.74
C ILE A 61 -1.88 8.36 16.26
N MET A 62 -1.44 9.06 17.31
CA MET A 62 -0.15 8.80 17.94
C MET A 62 -0.10 7.44 18.64
N ASP A 63 -1.20 6.98 19.21
CA ASP A 63 -1.30 5.64 19.80
C ASP A 63 -1.30 4.56 18.72
N ASP A 64 -2.01 4.78 17.60
CA ASP A 64 -1.96 3.91 16.43
C ASP A 64 -0.53 3.82 15.86
N TRP A 65 0.19 4.95 15.81
CA TRP A 65 1.58 4.98 15.39
C TRP A 65 2.49 4.17 16.32
N LYS A 66 2.31 4.26 17.64
CA LYS A 66 3.06 3.42 18.60
C LYS A 66 2.76 1.94 18.38
N ALA A 67 1.49 1.58 18.21
CA ALA A 67 1.08 0.20 17.92
C ALA A 67 1.72 -0.32 16.64
N ARG A 68 1.73 0.51 15.57
CA ARG A 68 2.38 0.20 14.29
C ARG A 68 3.88 -0.06 14.41
N LEU A 69 4.56 0.67 15.30
CA LEU A 69 5.98 0.45 15.59
C LEU A 69 6.23 -0.84 16.39
N CYS A 70 5.33 -1.19 17.30
CA CYS A 70 5.42 -2.42 18.07
C CYS A 70 5.27 -3.69 17.22
N SER A 71 4.59 -3.63 16.08
CA SER A 71 4.41 -4.79 15.17
C SER A 71 5.49 -4.92 14.10
N ILE A 72 6.42 -3.96 13.99
CA ILE A 72 7.26 -3.74 12.80
C ILE A 72 8.08 -4.96 12.38
N GLU A 73 8.55 -5.77 13.33
CA GLU A 73 9.39 -6.96 13.05
C GLU A 73 8.58 -8.12 12.45
N SER A 74 7.27 -8.14 12.68
CA SER A 74 6.36 -9.21 12.23
C SER A 74 5.58 -8.86 10.97
N ASP A 75 5.64 -7.60 10.53
CA ASP A 75 4.82 -7.14 9.40
C ASP A 75 5.37 -7.60 8.05
N ALA A 76 4.45 -7.98 7.17
CA ALA A 76 4.80 -8.36 5.81
C ALA A 76 5.25 -7.15 4.98
N PRO A 77 6.43 -7.20 4.33
CA PRO A 77 6.84 -6.19 3.37
C PRO A 77 5.95 -6.16 2.13
N LEU A 78 5.85 -4.98 1.52
CA LEU A 78 5.28 -4.79 0.19
C LEU A 78 6.07 -5.61 -0.84
N GLN A 79 5.34 -6.17 -1.79
CA GLN A 79 5.92 -6.91 -2.90
C GLN A 79 6.07 -5.97 -4.10
N PHE A 80 7.27 -5.95 -4.69
CA PHE A 80 7.56 -5.19 -5.90
C PHE A 80 7.89 -6.15 -7.04
N PRO A 81 7.66 -5.75 -8.30
CA PRO A 81 8.08 -6.55 -9.45
C PRO A 81 9.58 -6.88 -9.39
N SER A 82 9.91 -8.16 -9.54
CA SER A 82 11.30 -8.61 -9.65
C SER A 82 11.71 -8.64 -11.10
N LEU A 83 12.96 -8.25 -11.43
CA LEU A 83 13.49 -8.41 -12.78
C LEU A 83 13.50 -9.88 -13.24
N ALA A 84 13.53 -10.83 -12.30
CA ALA A 84 13.43 -12.26 -12.60
C ALA A 84 12.07 -12.66 -13.18
N ASP A 85 11.04 -11.83 -13.04
CA ASP A 85 9.70 -12.07 -13.57
C ASP A 85 9.55 -11.56 -15.02
N TYR A 86 10.62 -11.04 -15.62
CA TYR A 86 10.60 -10.44 -16.96
C TYR A 86 11.66 -11.05 -17.89
N ASP A 87 11.39 -11.00 -19.20
CA ASP A 87 12.36 -11.37 -20.24
C ASP A 87 13.47 -10.29 -20.40
N ASP A 88 14.41 -10.54 -21.31
CA ASP A 88 15.49 -9.63 -21.67
C ASP A 88 15.01 -8.27 -22.22
N ARG A 89 13.74 -8.18 -22.60
CA ARG A 89 13.08 -6.96 -23.09
C ARG A 89 12.14 -6.34 -22.07
N LEU A 90 12.20 -6.78 -20.81
CA LEU A 90 11.34 -6.34 -19.70
C LEU A 90 9.84 -6.56 -19.96
N ARG A 91 9.49 -7.60 -20.72
CA ARG A 91 8.10 -8.07 -20.82
C ARG A 91 7.86 -9.14 -19.77
N PRO A 92 6.66 -9.19 -19.16
CA PRO A 92 6.37 -10.23 -18.19
C PRO A 92 6.60 -11.61 -18.80
N LEU A 93 7.35 -12.46 -18.10
CA LEU A 93 7.41 -13.87 -18.44
C LEU A 93 6.00 -14.42 -18.38
N ALA A 94 5.61 -15.27 -19.34
CA ALA A 94 4.31 -15.91 -19.35
C ALA A 94 4.21 -16.92 -18.19
N VAL A 95 4.01 -16.44 -16.98
CA VAL A 95 3.69 -17.28 -15.83
C VAL A 95 2.16 -17.35 -15.77
N ALA A 96 1.63 -18.56 -16.02
CA ALA A 96 0.20 -18.83 -16.01
C ALA A 96 -0.45 -18.25 -14.75
N HIS A 97 -1.44 -17.39 -14.94
CA HIS A 97 -2.28 -16.84 -13.89
C HIS A 97 -3.12 -17.98 -13.29
N GLN A 98 -2.54 -18.80 -12.42
CA GLN A 98 -3.26 -19.80 -11.62
C GLN A 98 -3.52 -19.21 -10.24
N GLY A 99 -4.73 -18.69 -10.04
CA GLY A 99 -5.15 -18.13 -8.76
C GLY A 99 -6.47 -17.37 -8.77
N ALA A 100 -7.51 -17.88 -9.43
CA ALA A 100 -8.89 -17.46 -9.15
C ALA A 100 -9.87 -18.59 -9.51
N SER A 101 -9.99 -19.57 -8.62
CA SER A 101 -11.17 -20.42 -8.56
C SER A 101 -12.33 -19.60 -7.97
N ALA A 102 -13.39 -19.36 -8.73
CA ALA A 102 -14.70 -19.04 -8.21
C ALA A 102 -15.78 -19.73 -9.05
N GLY A 103 -16.33 -20.81 -8.48
CA GLY A 103 -17.74 -21.14 -8.54
C GLY A 103 -18.35 -21.49 -9.91
N SER A 104 -18.29 -22.77 -10.25
CA SER A 104 -19.40 -23.39 -10.96
C SER A 104 -20.67 -23.33 -10.09
N ALA A 105 -21.69 -22.61 -10.56
CA ALA A 105 -23.07 -22.87 -10.16
C ALA A 105 -23.99 -22.64 -11.36
N SER A 106 -24.41 -23.76 -11.94
CA SER A 106 -25.55 -23.88 -12.83
C SER A 106 -26.84 -23.43 -12.12
N ALA A 107 -27.68 -22.67 -12.83
CA ALA A 107 -29.12 -22.73 -12.65
C ALA A 107 -29.77 -22.52 -14.03
N GLY A 108 -30.22 -23.63 -14.61
CA GLY A 108 -31.23 -23.60 -15.66
C GLY A 108 -32.62 -23.51 -15.03
N SER A 109 -33.51 -22.87 -15.79
CA SER A 109 -34.98 -22.85 -15.69
C SER A 109 -35.62 -22.18 -14.47
#